data_AF-A0A926XVK3-F1
#
_entry.id   AF-A0A926XVK3-F1
#
_cell.length_a   1.000
_cell.length_b   1.000
_cell.length_c   1.000
_cell.angle_alpha   90.00
_cell.angle_beta   90.00
_cell.angle_gamma   90.00
#
_symmetry.space_group_name_H-M   'P 1'
#
loop_
_entity.id
_entity.type
_entity.pdbx_description
1 polymer ?
#
loop_
_entity_poly.entity_id
_entity_poly.type
_entity_poly.pdbx_seq_one_letter_code
_entity_poly.pdbx_strand_id
1 'polypeptide(L)'
;MKVYIDPHSNIDYTAYYIKGLYDVFGESNVTFSNRHFRKLKPSHAIKFIIYSHNTIHKYVIDWSDDSSIEPSDYAWCDVYGKINFNPEQTAEQYHQKIASLAPSFGIKIWNNLDTSIYGFQNLVRIQRKISKVKSFLSSYYKQSKQVAINNYKPSKSATDYIYSINTLWSSDQWINNDETVNLYRANFMKVCKNLLNINFEGGFIYSKIKNMNPHFQKFIINAKWIPKETYINKIKASVLVFNTPAWALCHGWKLGEYLALGKAIISTPIINELPEPLVHGKHIHIVSGNEDDIRDAIELIISDTEYRQSLERNAHDYYLKYVSPSQSIRILLQKCQAEVLQGVY
;
A
#
# COMPACT_ATOMS: atom_id res chain seq x y z
N MET A 1 -20.08 -19.96 4.33
CA MET A 1 -19.16 -19.68 3.21
C MET A 1 -17.75 -20.11 3.62
N LYS A 2 -16.94 -20.62 2.69
CA LYS A 2 -15.53 -20.97 2.95
C LYS A 2 -14.63 -20.24 1.97
N VAL A 3 -13.48 -19.79 2.44
CA VAL A 3 -12.48 -19.08 1.64
C VAL A 3 -11.21 -19.90 1.59
N TYR A 4 -10.70 -20.12 0.38
CA TYR A 4 -9.44 -20.83 0.17
C TYR A 4 -8.44 -19.88 -0.47
N ILE A 5 -7.26 -19.78 0.13
CA ILE A 5 -6.15 -18.93 -0.33
C ILE A 5 -5.07 -19.80 -0.95
N ASP A 6 -4.48 -19.33 -2.06
CA ASP A 6 -3.30 -19.95 -2.66
C ASP A 6 -2.11 -19.91 -1.68
N PRO A 7 -1.55 -21.07 -1.27
CA PRO A 7 -0.41 -21.11 -0.36
C PRO A 7 0.86 -20.47 -0.95
N HIS A 8 0.95 -20.22 -2.25
CA HIS A 8 2.07 -19.51 -2.88
C HIS A 8 2.14 -18.01 -2.57
N SER A 9 1.12 -17.45 -1.91
CA SER A 9 1.03 -16.02 -1.62
C SER A 9 2.24 -15.48 -0.87
N ASN A 10 2.74 -14.30 -1.27
CA ASN A 10 3.79 -13.59 -0.57
C ASN A 10 3.21 -12.88 0.65
N ILE A 11 3.40 -13.44 1.84
CA ILE A 11 2.71 -12.99 3.06
C ILE A 11 3.06 -11.54 3.44
N ASP A 12 4.27 -11.06 3.14
CA ASP A 12 4.68 -9.68 3.43
C ASP A 12 3.80 -8.65 2.72
N TYR A 13 3.38 -8.96 1.49
CA TYR A 13 2.53 -8.10 0.65
C TYR A 13 1.03 -8.39 0.80
N THR A 14 0.67 -9.57 1.33
CA THR A 14 -0.70 -10.07 1.27
C THR A 14 -1.37 -10.22 2.64
N ALA A 15 -0.61 -10.05 3.74
CA ALA A 15 -1.14 -10.07 5.10
C ALA A 15 -2.29 -9.07 5.29
N TYR A 16 -2.24 -7.92 4.63
CA TYR A 16 -3.31 -6.93 4.64
C TYR A 16 -4.64 -7.52 4.15
N TYR A 17 -4.63 -8.20 3.01
CA TYR A 17 -5.82 -8.82 2.42
C TYR A 17 -6.28 -10.06 3.19
N ILE A 18 -5.35 -10.86 3.72
CA ILE A 18 -5.67 -11.99 4.59
C ILE A 18 -6.42 -11.50 5.83
N LYS A 19 -5.98 -10.40 6.44
CA LYS A 19 -6.72 -9.76 7.56
C LYS A 19 -8.12 -9.34 7.12
N GLY A 20 -8.26 -8.77 5.92
CA GLY A 20 -9.57 -8.44 5.35
C GLY A 20 -10.49 -9.64 5.21
N LEU A 21 -9.97 -10.76 4.72
CA LEU A 21 -10.71 -12.01 4.61
C LEU A 21 -11.14 -12.53 5.99
N TYR A 22 -10.26 -12.44 7.00
CA TYR A 22 -10.60 -12.80 8.38
C TYR A 22 -11.72 -11.91 8.94
N ASP A 23 -11.66 -10.61 8.68
CA ASP A 23 -12.64 -9.64 9.19
C ASP A 23 -14.01 -9.79 8.52
N VAL A 24 -14.05 -10.18 7.25
CA VAL A 24 -15.30 -10.32 6.49
C VAL A 24 -15.94 -11.70 6.70
N PHE A 25 -15.14 -12.78 6.74
CA PHE A 25 -15.66 -14.14 6.74
C PHE A 25 -15.44 -14.90 8.06
N GLY A 26 -14.64 -14.36 8.98
CA GLY A 26 -14.17 -15.05 10.17
C GLY A 26 -12.97 -15.97 9.89
N GLU A 27 -11.96 -15.92 10.76
CA GLU A 27 -10.71 -16.67 10.60
C GLU A 27 -10.92 -18.19 10.41
N SER A 28 -11.88 -18.80 11.12
CA SER A 28 -12.21 -20.23 11.00
C SER A 28 -12.77 -20.64 9.63
N ASN A 29 -13.14 -19.68 8.79
CA ASN A 29 -13.64 -19.90 7.43
C ASN A 29 -12.60 -19.66 6.35
N VAL A 30 -11.41 -19.19 6.71
CA VAL A 30 -10.33 -18.85 5.77
C VAL A 30 -9.18 -19.84 5.96
N THR A 31 -8.79 -20.53 4.89
CA THR A 31 -7.73 -21.53 4.97
C THR A 31 -6.87 -21.56 3.71
N PHE A 32 -5.64 -22.03 3.82
CA PHE A 32 -4.77 -22.23 2.67
C PHE A 32 -5.02 -23.59 2.04
N SER A 33 -5.16 -23.63 0.72
CA SER A 33 -5.34 -24.89 -0.03
C SER A 33 -4.79 -24.75 -1.44
N ASN A 34 -4.00 -25.71 -1.90
CA ASN A 34 -3.49 -25.72 -3.28
C ASN A 34 -4.50 -26.30 -4.30
N ARG A 35 -5.62 -26.88 -3.84
CA ARG A 35 -6.55 -27.66 -4.69
C ARG A 35 -7.04 -26.88 -5.93
N HIS A 36 -7.33 -25.59 -5.75
CA HIS A 36 -7.93 -24.74 -6.78
C HIS A 36 -6.92 -23.96 -7.63
N PHE A 37 -5.64 -24.00 -7.26
CA PHE A 37 -4.59 -23.14 -7.84
C PHE A 37 -3.49 -23.92 -8.55
N ARG A 38 -3.57 -25.27 -8.60
CA ARG A 38 -2.50 -26.16 -9.13
C ARG A 38 -1.95 -25.78 -10.50
N LYS A 39 -2.77 -25.20 -11.38
CA LYS A 39 -2.37 -24.82 -12.76
C LYS A 39 -1.78 -23.41 -12.84
N LEU A 40 -2.00 -22.56 -11.84
CA LEU A 40 -1.56 -21.17 -11.84
C LEU A 40 -0.06 -21.07 -11.55
N LYS A 41 0.58 -20.06 -12.12
CA LYS A 41 1.96 -19.71 -11.80
C LYS A 41 1.98 -18.72 -10.62
N PRO A 42 3.04 -18.70 -9.81
CA PRO A 42 3.26 -17.60 -8.87
C PRO A 42 3.37 -16.27 -9.62
N SER A 43 2.74 -15.23 -9.08
CA SER A 43 2.70 -13.88 -9.63
C SER A 43 2.73 -12.85 -8.49
N HIS A 44 2.72 -11.56 -8.83
CA HIS A 44 2.63 -10.45 -7.88
C HIS A 44 1.20 -10.24 -7.36
N ALA A 45 0.52 -11.32 -6.98
CA ALA A 45 -0.86 -11.30 -6.53
C ALA A 45 -1.16 -12.27 -5.39
N ILE A 46 -2.23 -12.01 -4.63
CA ILE A 46 -2.92 -13.03 -3.84
C ILE A 46 -4.10 -13.56 -4.65
N LYS A 47 -4.23 -14.89 -4.66
CA LYS A 47 -5.33 -15.61 -5.30
C LYS A 47 -6.16 -16.28 -4.23
N PHE A 48 -7.47 -16.12 -4.29
CA PHE A 48 -8.38 -16.81 -3.40
C PHE A 48 -9.68 -17.15 -4.10
N ILE A 49 -10.40 -18.10 -3.53
CA ILE A 49 -11.77 -18.42 -3.95
C ILE A 49 -12.72 -18.31 -2.77
N ILE A 50 -13.97 -18.00 -3.06
CA ILE A 50 -15.07 -18.02 -2.09
C ILE A 50 -16.06 -19.07 -2.55
N TYR A 51 -16.30 -20.06 -1.69
CA TYR A 51 -17.33 -21.08 -1.86
C TYR A 51 -18.61 -20.65 -1.13
N SER A 52 -19.67 -20.41 -1.88
CA SER A 52 -20.98 -19.95 -1.38
C SER A 52 -22.10 -20.57 -2.21
N HIS A 53 -23.12 -21.15 -1.56
CA HIS A 53 -24.31 -21.72 -2.22
C HIS A 53 -23.99 -22.66 -3.41
N ASN A 54 -22.99 -23.54 -3.27
CA ASN A 54 -22.48 -24.43 -4.34
C ASN A 54 -21.83 -23.74 -5.55
N THR A 55 -21.62 -22.44 -5.48
CA THR A 55 -20.88 -21.66 -6.49
C THR A 55 -19.48 -21.31 -5.97
N ILE A 56 -18.51 -21.33 -6.88
CA ILE A 56 -17.14 -20.87 -6.63
C ILE A 56 -16.96 -19.54 -7.34
N HIS A 57 -16.61 -18.51 -6.58
CA HIS A 57 -16.14 -17.24 -7.13
C HIS A 57 -14.63 -17.09 -6.91
N LYS A 58 -13.92 -16.64 -7.93
CA LYS A 58 -12.46 -16.55 -7.99
C LYS A 58 -12.00 -15.11 -8.01
N TYR A 59 -11.03 -14.80 -7.17
CA TYR A 59 -10.55 -13.44 -6.98
C TYR A 59 -9.04 -13.41 -7.08
N VAL A 60 -8.55 -12.34 -7.69
CA VAL A 60 -7.15 -11.96 -7.72
C VAL A 60 -7.03 -10.57 -7.10
N ILE A 61 -6.02 -10.34 -6.27
CA ILE A 61 -5.59 -9.00 -5.88
C ILE A 61 -4.13 -8.84 -6.27
N ASP A 62 -3.91 -8.03 -7.30
CA ASP A 62 -2.61 -7.70 -7.86
C ASP A 62 -2.00 -6.49 -7.12
N TRP A 63 -0.84 -6.74 -6.51
CA TRP A 63 -0.07 -5.77 -5.74
C TRP A 63 1.19 -5.27 -6.45
N SER A 64 1.36 -5.58 -7.73
CA SER A 64 2.45 -5.03 -8.55
C SER A 64 2.41 -3.50 -8.63
N ASP A 65 3.60 -2.92 -8.80
CA ASP A 65 3.78 -1.46 -8.83
C ASP A 65 3.26 -0.84 -10.14
N ASP A 66 3.37 -1.54 -11.27
CA ASP A 66 2.95 -1.04 -12.58
C ASP A 66 1.47 -1.30 -12.88
N SER A 67 0.97 -0.70 -13.97
CA SER A 67 -0.42 -0.83 -14.46
C SER A 67 -0.65 -2.06 -15.34
N SER A 68 0.36 -2.94 -15.50
CA SER A 68 0.23 -4.15 -16.30
C SER A 68 -0.68 -5.18 -15.63
N ILE A 69 -1.26 -6.06 -16.45
CA ILE A 69 -2.17 -7.12 -16.03
C ILE A 69 -1.55 -8.46 -16.41
N GLU A 70 -1.44 -9.37 -15.44
CA GLU A 70 -1.03 -10.75 -15.69
C GLU A 70 -2.16 -11.52 -16.39
N PRO A 71 -2.04 -11.85 -17.70
CA PRO A 71 -3.16 -12.37 -18.48
C PRO A 71 -3.68 -13.71 -17.95
N SER A 72 -2.80 -14.55 -17.41
CA SER A 72 -3.20 -15.86 -16.87
C SER A 72 -4.03 -15.76 -15.59
N ASP A 73 -3.78 -14.73 -14.78
CA ASP A 73 -4.52 -14.46 -13.56
C ASP A 73 -5.87 -13.81 -13.88
N TYR A 74 -5.88 -12.84 -14.81
CA TYR A 74 -7.11 -12.18 -15.26
C TYR A 74 -8.08 -13.16 -15.92
N ALA A 75 -7.59 -14.03 -16.80
CA ALA A 75 -8.41 -15.06 -17.44
C ALA A 75 -8.98 -16.08 -16.43
N TRP A 76 -8.26 -16.35 -15.34
CA TRP A 76 -8.69 -17.32 -14.34
C TRP A 76 -9.76 -16.79 -13.39
N CYS A 77 -9.70 -15.50 -13.04
CA CYS A 77 -10.57 -14.90 -12.02
C CYS A 77 -11.91 -14.40 -12.57
N ASP A 78 -12.84 -14.20 -11.64
CA ASP A 78 -14.12 -13.54 -11.88
C ASP A 78 -13.94 -12.03 -11.63
N VAL A 79 -13.24 -11.67 -10.54
CA VAL A 79 -12.89 -10.27 -10.22
C VAL A 79 -11.38 -10.09 -10.05
N TYR A 80 -10.85 -9.04 -10.67
CA TYR A 80 -9.43 -8.66 -10.61
C TYR A 80 -9.25 -7.35 -9.84
N GLY A 81 -8.87 -7.44 -8.57
CA GLY A 81 -8.49 -6.29 -7.76
C GLY A 81 -7.12 -5.76 -8.18
N LYS A 82 -7.01 -4.49 -8.55
CA LYS A 82 -5.75 -3.85 -8.95
C LYS A 82 -5.51 -2.59 -8.12
N ILE A 83 -4.38 -2.53 -7.44
CA ILE A 83 -3.99 -1.35 -6.63
C ILE A 83 -3.58 -0.19 -7.54
N ASN A 84 -2.71 -0.47 -8.52
CA ASN A 84 -2.17 0.54 -9.42
C ASN A 84 -2.88 0.47 -10.77
N PHE A 85 -4.19 0.70 -10.75
CA PHE A 85 -4.98 0.74 -11.98
C PHE A 85 -4.92 2.14 -12.60
N ASN A 86 -4.64 2.19 -13.90
CA ASN A 86 -4.67 3.43 -14.67
C ASN A 86 -5.37 3.14 -16.01
N PRO A 87 -6.60 3.64 -16.23
CA PRO A 87 -7.37 3.35 -17.44
C PRO A 87 -6.68 3.74 -18.74
N GLU A 88 -5.84 4.79 -18.72
CA GLU A 88 -5.12 5.28 -19.90
C GLU A 88 -3.94 4.36 -20.26
N GLN A 89 -3.37 3.67 -19.27
CA GLN A 89 -2.21 2.79 -19.46
C GLN A 89 -2.58 1.30 -19.55
N THR A 90 -3.72 0.92 -18.98
CA THR A 90 -4.21 -0.46 -18.99
C THR A 90 -5.06 -0.69 -20.24
N ALA A 91 -4.76 -1.73 -21.01
CA ALA A 91 -5.52 -2.07 -22.22
C ALA A 91 -7.01 -2.31 -21.92
N GLU A 92 -7.90 -1.76 -22.75
CA GLU A 92 -9.37 -1.78 -22.56
C GLU A 92 -9.96 -3.18 -22.33
N GLN A 93 -9.38 -4.21 -22.97
CA GLN A 93 -9.82 -5.61 -22.81
C GLN A 93 -9.78 -6.12 -21.35
N TYR A 94 -9.01 -5.45 -20.47
CA TYR A 94 -8.90 -5.81 -19.06
C TYR A 94 -9.83 -5.00 -18.15
N HIS A 95 -10.52 -3.97 -18.64
CA HIS A 95 -11.27 -3.06 -17.78
C HIS A 95 -12.50 -3.72 -17.14
N GLN A 96 -13.12 -4.68 -17.83
CA GLN A 96 -14.39 -5.26 -17.42
C GLN A 96 -14.36 -5.84 -15.99
N LYS A 97 -13.39 -6.71 -15.68
CA LYS A 97 -13.29 -7.40 -14.37
C LYS A 97 -12.52 -6.61 -13.31
N ILE A 98 -11.93 -5.48 -13.67
CA ILE A 98 -11.09 -4.72 -12.75
C ILE A 98 -11.94 -4.05 -11.68
N ALA A 99 -11.49 -4.20 -10.44
CA ALA A 99 -11.88 -3.37 -9.32
C ALA A 99 -10.66 -2.58 -8.85
N SER A 100 -10.71 -1.25 -8.94
CA SER A 100 -9.68 -0.40 -8.35
C SER A 100 -9.67 -0.56 -6.83
N LEU A 101 -8.48 -0.76 -6.27
CA LEU A 101 -8.26 -0.87 -4.83
C LEU A 101 -7.31 0.22 -4.34
N ALA A 102 -7.56 0.73 -3.14
CA ALA A 102 -6.63 1.65 -2.49
C ALA A 102 -5.33 0.94 -2.06
N PRO A 103 -4.22 1.68 -1.81
CA PRO A 103 -2.97 1.08 -1.38
C PRO A 103 -3.07 0.35 -0.05
N SER A 104 -2.65 -0.92 -0.06
CA SER A 104 -2.36 -1.68 1.15
C SER A 104 -0.98 -1.32 1.74
N PHE A 105 -0.68 -1.88 2.92
CA PHE A 105 0.63 -1.79 3.53
C PHE A 105 0.94 -3.03 4.39
N GLY A 106 2.22 -3.22 4.73
CA GLY A 106 2.68 -4.34 5.54
C GLY A 106 2.14 -4.31 6.97
N ILE A 107 1.48 -5.39 7.38
CA ILE A 107 0.95 -5.56 8.75
C ILE A 107 1.30 -6.94 9.32
N LYS A 108 1.36 -7.02 10.64
CA LYS A 108 1.47 -8.27 11.38
C LYS A 108 0.09 -8.82 11.70
N ILE A 109 -0.18 -10.04 11.25
CA ILE A 109 -1.48 -10.74 11.46
C ILE A 109 -1.33 -12.00 12.32
N TRP A 110 -0.12 -12.50 12.49
CA TRP A 110 0.19 -13.71 13.26
C TRP A 110 1.26 -13.41 14.29
N ASN A 111 1.21 -14.10 15.43
CA ASN A 111 2.34 -14.12 16.36
C ASN A 111 3.50 -14.93 15.75
N ASN A 112 4.66 -14.97 16.43
CA ASN A 112 5.85 -15.62 15.88
C ASN A 112 5.70 -17.14 15.73
N LEU A 113 4.94 -17.78 16.63
CA LEU A 113 4.67 -19.22 16.59
C LEU A 113 3.78 -19.56 15.39
N ASP A 114 2.64 -18.87 15.27
CA ASP A 114 1.70 -19.04 14.18
C ASP A 114 2.35 -18.73 12.83
N THR A 115 3.17 -17.68 12.76
CA THR A 115 3.95 -17.35 11.56
C THR A 115 4.83 -18.53 11.11
N SER A 116 5.48 -19.20 12.05
CA SER A 116 6.34 -20.35 11.77
C SER A 116 5.52 -21.57 11.36
N ILE A 117 4.39 -21.82 12.04
CA ILE A 117 3.45 -22.91 11.74
C ILE A 117 2.88 -22.74 10.34
N TYR A 118 2.30 -21.57 10.02
CA TYR A 118 1.73 -21.29 8.70
C TYR A 118 2.81 -21.34 7.61
N GLY A 119 4.00 -20.81 7.87
CA GLY A 119 5.13 -20.89 6.94
C GLY A 119 5.49 -22.33 6.57
N PHE A 120 5.62 -23.21 7.57
CA PHE A 120 5.92 -24.63 7.35
C PHE A 120 4.77 -25.37 6.68
N GLN A 121 3.53 -25.19 7.17
CA GLN A 121 2.37 -25.85 6.60
C GLN A 121 2.15 -25.47 5.13
N ASN A 122 2.29 -24.18 4.79
CA ASN A 122 2.11 -23.73 3.42
C ASN A 122 3.26 -24.20 2.51
N LEU A 123 4.48 -24.32 3.04
CA LEU A 123 5.59 -24.95 2.32
C LEU A 123 5.26 -26.40 1.93
N VAL A 124 4.63 -27.18 2.83
CA VAL A 124 4.21 -28.57 2.55
C VAL A 124 2.99 -28.62 1.61
N ARG A 125 2.04 -27.70 1.75
CA ARG A 125 0.83 -27.62 0.90
C ARG A 125 1.16 -27.29 -0.55
N ILE A 126 2.26 -26.59 -0.78
CA ILE A 126 2.78 -26.32 -2.11
C ILE A 126 3.32 -27.63 -2.71
N GLN A 127 2.50 -28.28 -3.53
CA GLN A 127 2.82 -29.56 -4.17
C GLN A 127 3.84 -29.42 -5.32
N ARG A 128 4.27 -28.20 -5.64
CA ARG A 128 5.26 -27.88 -6.69
C ARG A 128 6.61 -27.58 -6.04
N LYS A 129 7.71 -27.95 -6.71
CA LYS A 129 9.05 -27.61 -6.24
C LYS A 129 9.20 -26.08 -6.15
N ILE A 130 9.34 -25.55 -4.95
CA ILE A 130 9.67 -24.14 -4.74
C ILE A 130 11.15 -23.96 -5.06
N SER A 131 11.46 -23.28 -6.16
CA SER A 131 12.84 -23.01 -6.57
C SER A 131 13.61 -22.16 -5.56
N LYS A 132 12.92 -21.34 -4.75
CA LYS A 132 13.51 -20.40 -3.78
C LYS A 132 12.81 -20.47 -2.40
N VAL A 133 12.92 -21.60 -1.70
CA VAL A 133 12.34 -21.78 -0.34
C VAL A 133 12.74 -20.66 0.62
N LYS A 134 14.00 -20.21 0.58
CA LYS A 134 14.48 -19.08 1.40
C LYS A 134 13.67 -17.79 1.14
N SER A 135 13.38 -17.49 -0.12
CA SER A 135 12.58 -16.32 -0.49
C SER A 135 11.14 -16.45 0.02
N PHE A 136 10.53 -17.63 -0.12
CA PHE A 136 9.19 -17.92 0.37
C PHE A 136 9.10 -17.70 1.90
N LEU A 137 9.95 -18.37 2.69
CA LEU A 137 9.96 -18.25 4.15
C LEU A 137 10.36 -16.84 4.62
N SER A 138 11.15 -16.11 3.84
CA SER A 138 11.49 -14.72 4.16
C SER A 138 10.27 -13.80 4.20
N SER A 139 9.20 -14.10 3.45
CA SER A 139 7.97 -13.30 3.49
C SER A 139 7.25 -13.42 4.85
N TYR A 140 7.20 -14.63 5.42
CA TYR A 140 6.68 -14.89 6.76
C TYR A 140 7.53 -14.18 7.81
N TYR A 141 8.87 -14.27 7.70
CA TYR A 141 9.76 -13.54 8.59
C TYR A 141 9.53 -12.03 8.53
N LYS A 142 9.42 -11.43 7.34
CA LYS A 142 9.17 -9.99 7.19
C LYS A 142 7.84 -9.57 7.79
N GLN A 143 6.76 -10.32 7.55
CA GLN A 143 5.47 -10.09 8.19
C GLN A 143 5.59 -10.11 9.72
N SER A 144 6.41 -10.99 10.32
CA SER A 144 6.61 -11.03 11.77
C SER A 144 7.26 -9.75 12.36
N LYS A 145 7.97 -8.98 11.51
CA LYS A 145 8.62 -7.70 11.82
C LYS A 145 7.73 -6.49 11.55
N GLN A 146 6.57 -6.68 10.95
CA GLN A 146 5.59 -5.61 10.77
C GLN A 146 4.88 -5.29 12.09
N VAL A 147 4.14 -4.19 12.07
CA VAL A 147 3.32 -3.74 13.19
C VAL A 147 1.88 -4.24 12.99
N ALA A 148 1.19 -4.61 14.08
CA ALA A 148 -0.21 -5.05 14.00
C ALA A 148 -1.15 -3.91 13.56
N ILE A 149 -2.21 -4.23 12.83
CA ILE A 149 -3.13 -3.23 12.26
C ILE A 149 -3.72 -2.28 13.32
N ASN A 150 -3.96 -2.77 14.55
CA ASN A 150 -4.53 -1.98 15.65
C ASN A 150 -3.62 -0.82 16.11
N ASN A 151 -2.34 -0.83 15.73
CA ASN A 151 -1.44 0.30 15.99
C ASN A 151 -1.54 1.39 14.93
N TYR A 152 -2.18 1.15 13.79
CA TYR A 152 -2.47 2.16 12.76
C TYR A 152 -3.80 2.83 13.08
N LYS A 153 -3.79 3.65 14.14
CA LYS A 153 -4.93 4.45 14.58
C LYS A 153 -4.51 5.91 14.74
N PRO A 154 -5.43 6.86 14.54
CA PRO A 154 -5.16 8.27 14.78
C PRO A 154 -4.61 8.54 16.18
N SER A 155 -3.73 9.52 16.25
CA SER A 155 -3.14 10.02 17.49
C SER A 155 -2.91 11.52 17.36
N LYS A 156 -2.85 12.22 18.49
CA LYS A 156 -2.54 13.65 18.50
C LYS A 156 -1.17 13.91 17.87
N SER A 157 -1.16 14.75 16.85
CA SER A 157 0.05 15.24 16.19
C SER A 157 0.77 16.26 17.09
N ALA A 158 2.10 16.31 17.01
CA ALA A 158 2.85 17.46 17.50
C ALA A 158 2.53 18.70 16.63
N THR A 159 2.94 19.87 17.07
CA THR A 159 2.69 21.13 16.36
C THR A 159 3.85 21.56 15.46
N ASP A 160 5.05 21.06 15.72
CA ASP A 160 6.31 21.53 15.14
C ASP A 160 7.23 20.40 14.65
N TYR A 161 6.84 19.14 14.79
CA TYR A 161 7.68 18.00 14.38
C TYR A 161 7.27 17.46 13.02
N ILE A 162 8.23 17.20 12.13
CA ILE A 162 8.00 16.51 10.86
C ILE A 162 9.05 15.41 10.69
N TYR A 163 8.58 14.17 10.53
CA TYR A 163 9.41 13.03 10.16
C TYR A 163 9.18 12.60 8.71
N SER A 164 10.27 12.45 7.93
CA SER A 164 10.20 11.92 6.57
C SER A 164 11.42 11.09 6.20
N ILE A 165 11.23 9.80 5.96
CA ILE A 165 12.27 8.91 5.46
C ILE A 165 11.87 8.30 4.13
N ASN A 166 12.70 8.43 3.10
CA ASN A 166 12.36 7.97 1.76
C ASN A 166 13.47 7.14 1.16
N THR A 167 13.11 6.14 0.35
CA THR A 167 14.10 5.49 -0.51
C THR A 167 14.49 6.45 -1.62
N LEU A 168 15.80 6.66 -1.80
CA LEU A 168 16.35 7.30 -2.98
C LEU A 168 16.43 6.25 -4.08
N TRP A 169 15.52 6.36 -5.04
CA TRP A 169 15.40 5.41 -6.13
C TRP A 169 16.41 5.71 -7.24
N SER A 170 16.87 4.68 -7.95
CA SER A 170 17.61 4.88 -9.19
C SER A 170 16.73 5.58 -10.22
N SER A 171 17.35 6.33 -11.12
CA SER A 171 16.66 7.00 -12.23
C SER A 171 17.24 6.53 -13.55
N ASP A 172 16.37 6.35 -14.53
CA ASP A 172 16.68 6.07 -15.92
C ASP A 172 15.66 6.81 -16.82
N GLN A 173 15.81 6.68 -18.14
CA GLN A 173 14.93 7.35 -19.11
C GLN A 173 13.48 6.91 -19.03
N TRP A 174 13.19 5.71 -18.50
CA TRP A 174 11.83 5.17 -18.42
C TRP A 174 11.10 5.62 -17.16
N ILE A 175 11.78 5.62 -16.00
CA ILE A 175 11.15 5.89 -14.71
C ILE A 175 11.31 7.36 -14.30
N ASN A 176 12.42 7.97 -14.71
CA ASN A 176 12.72 9.38 -14.52
C ASN A 176 12.48 9.88 -13.07
N ASN A 177 12.88 9.08 -12.07
CA ASN A 177 12.70 9.41 -10.66
C ASN A 177 13.39 10.72 -10.26
N ASP A 178 14.52 11.06 -10.90
CA ASP A 178 15.30 12.26 -10.60
C ASP A 178 14.59 13.57 -10.97
N GLU A 179 13.68 13.55 -11.94
CA GLU A 179 12.86 14.70 -12.32
C GLU A 179 11.46 14.66 -11.69
N THR A 180 11.13 13.57 -11.00
CA THR A 180 9.81 13.35 -10.39
C THR A 180 9.94 13.02 -8.89
N VAL A 181 9.84 11.75 -8.53
CA VAL A 181 9.70 11.26 -7.14
C VAL A 181 10.86 11.69 -6.24
N ASN A 182 12.11 11.58 -6.69
CA ASN A 182 13.27 12.01 -5.92
C ASN A 182 13.31 13.53 -5.78
N LEU A 183 12.97 14.27 -6.85
CA LEU A 183 12.92 15.74 -6.84
C LEU A 183 11.90 16.26 -5.83
N TYR A 184 10.66 15.77 -5.88
CA TYR A 184 9.61 16.19 -4.94
C TYR A 184 9.99 15.93 -3.48
N ARG A 185 10.57 14.76 -3.21
CA ARG A 185 11.05 14.41 -1.86
C ARG A 185 12.20 15.32 -1.42
N ALA A 186 13.13 15.64 -2.33
CA ALA A 186 14.24 16.56 -2.06
C ALA A 186 13.74 17.98 -1.76
N ASN A 187 12.81 18.49 -2.56
CA ASN A 187 12.18 19.80 -2.37
C ASN A 187 11.50 19.86 -1.00
N PHE A 188 10.69 18.86 -0.66
CA PHE A 188 10.05 18.78 0.65
C PHE A 188 11.05 18.81 1.81
N MET A 189 12.12 18.01 1.74
CA MET A 189 13.15 18.00 2.76
C MET A 189 13.92 19.33 2.84
N LYS A 190 14.16 19.98 1.70
CA LYS A 190 14.81 21.29 1.63
C LYS A 190 13.95 22.36 2.31
N VAL A 191 12.65 22.40 2.00
CA VAL A 191 11.71 23.34 2.61
C VAL A 191 11.63 23.12 4.12
N CYS A 192 11.43 21.89 4.57
CA CYS A 192 11.33 21.59 6.01
C CYS A 192 12.60 21.98 6.78
N LYS A 193 13.79 21.76 6.23
CA LYS A 193 15.07 22.16 6.86
C LYS A 193 15.26 23.68 6.95
N ASN A 194 14.58 24.45 6.12
CA ASN A 194 14.71 25.91 6.05
C ASN A 194 13.62 26.65 6.86
N LEU A 195 12.64 25.95 7.43
CA LEU A 195 11.60 26.53 8.29
C LEU A 195 12.08 26.56 9.75
N LEU A 196 12.19 27.75 10.35
CA LEU A 196 12.73 27.95 11.71
C LEU A 196 11.86 27.32 12.81
N ASN A 197 10.55 27.22 12.60
CA ASN A 197 9.59 26.73 13.59
C ASN A 197 9.27 25.23 13.41
N ILE A 198 10.08 24.50 12.65
CA ILE A 198 9.88 23.08 12.39
C ILE A 198 11.11 22.27 12.77
N ASN A 199 10.93 21.30 13.65
CA ASN A 199 11.88 20.25 13.93
C ASN A 199 11.74 19.13 12.88
N PHE A 200 12.54 19.21 11.82
CA PHE A 200 12.58 18.20 10.77
C PHE A 200 13.56 17.06 11.09
N GLU A 201 13.08 15.82 11.01
CA GLU A 201 13.90 14.63 11.12
C GLU A 201 13.71 13.71 9.89
N GLY A 202 14.82 13.27 9.30
CA GLY A 202 14.82 12.24 8.27
C GLY A 202 15.64 12.61 7.04
N GLY A 203 15.38 11.91 5.94
CA GLY A 203 16.24 11.94 4.77
C GLY A 203 16.02 10.79 3.81
N PHE A 204 16.97 10.66 2.89
CA PHE A 204 17.04 9.53 1.97
C PHE A 204 17.80 8.34 2.58
N ILE A 205 17.33 7.13 2.25
CA ILE A 205 18.05 5.87 2.39
C ILE A 205 18.27 5.25 1.01
N TYR A 206 19.38 4.53 0.84
CA TYR A 206 19.67 3.89 -0.45
C TYR A 206 18.68 2.78 -0.79
N SER A 207 18.28 2.72 -2.06
CA SER A 207 17.74 1.51 -2.65
C SER A 207 18.84 0.45 -2.85
N LYS A 208 18.48 -0.73 -3.37
CA LYS A 208 19.48 -1.74 -3.77
C LYS A 208 20.47 -1.19 -4.81
N ILE A 209 19.97 -0.39 -5.75
CA ILE A 209 20.77 0.30 -6.76
C ILE A 209 20.96 1.73 -6.28
N LYS A 210 22.22 2.12 -6.06
CA LYS A 210 22.52 3.46 -5.57
C LYS A 210 22.31 4.48 -6.67
N ASN A 211 21.49 5.48 -6.41
CA ASN A 211 21.49 6.72 -7.15
C ASN A 211 22.64 7.59 -6.62
N MET A 212 23.49 8.09 -7.51
CA MET A 212 24.69 8.87 -7.17
C MET A 212 24.56 10.36 -7.49
N ASN A 213 23.37 10.84 -7.87
CA ASN A 213 23.14 12.24 -8.22
C ASN A 213 23.46 13.16 -7.02
N PRO A 214 24.44 14.08 -7.14
CA PRO A 214 24.89 14.95 -6.05
C PRO A 214 23.77 15.81 -5.45
N HIS A 215 22.75 16.17 -6.24
CA HIS A 215 21.61 16.93 -5.77
C HIS A 215 20.92 16.23 -4.59
N PHE A 216 20.79 14.90 -4.65
CA PHE A 216 20.10 14.11 -3.63
C PHE A 216 21.02 13.60 -2.52
N GLN A 217 22.32 13.43 -2.81
CA GLN A 217 23.28 12.89 -1.82
C GLN A 217 23.31 13.69 -0.52
N LYS A 218 23.15 15.01 -0.58
CA LYS A 218 23.14 15.90 0.61
C LYS A 218 21.98 15.63 1.59
N PHE A 219 20.96 14.88 1.16
CA PHE A 219 19.82 14.51 2.01
C PHE A 219 19.90 13.05 2.50
N ILE A 220 20.95 12.31 2.16
CA ILE A 220 21.15 10.94 2.64
C ILE A 220 21.40 10.94 4.15
N ILE A 221 20.73 10.03 4.86
CA ILE A 221 20.96 9.78 6.28
C ILE A 221 21.65 8.43 6.49
N ASN A 222 22.53 8.37 7.50
CA ASN A 222 23.20 7.13 7.88
C ASN A 222 22.28 6.29 8.79
N ALA A 223 21.23 5.71 8.20
CA ALA A 223 20.33 4.79 8.89
C ALA A 223 20.53 3.37 8.33
N LYS A 224 21.18 2.48 9.09
CA LYS A 224 21.36 1.07 8.69
C LYS A 224 20.04 0.30 8.69
N TRP A 225 19.18 0.56 9.67
CA TRP A 225 17.87 -0.07 9.82
C TRP A 225 16.99 0.76 10.76
N ILE A 226 15.72 0.94 10.41
CA ILE A 226 14.73 1.60 11.27
C ILE A 226 13.63 0.59 11.60
N PRO A 227 13.40 0.27 12.88
CA PRO A 227 12.28 -0.57 13.29
C PRO A 227 10.95 0.02 12.80
N LYS A 228 10.05 -0.85 12.33
CA LYS A 228 8.74 -0.41 11.83
C LYS A 228 7.96 0.37 12.90
N GLU A 229 8.03 -0.05 14.16
CA GLU A 229 7.41 0.63 15.28
C GLU A 229 7.97 2.05 15.50
N THR A 230 9.30 2.21 15.46
CA THR A 230 9.94 3.53 15.53
C THR A 230 9.47 4.44 14.39
N TYR A 231 9.42 3.91 13.16
CA TYR A 231 8.88 4.65 12.01
C TYR A 231 7.43 5.09 12.26
N ILE A 232 6.54 4.18 12.66
CA ILE A 232 5.12 4.51 12.90
C ILE A 232 4.95 5.53 14.03
N ASN A 233 5.71 5.41 15.11
CA ASN A 233 5.64 6.37 16.22
C ASN A 233 6.08 7.78 15.80
N LYS A 234 7.11 7.88 14.94
CA LYS A 234 7.53 9.18 14.39
C LYS A 234 6.49 9.76 13.43
N ILE A 235 5.90 8.94 12.56
CA ILE A 235 4.80 9.38 11.68
C ILE A 235 3.59 9.87 12.49
N LYS A 236 3.24 9.17 13.57
CA LYS A 236 2.17 9.59 14.49
C LYS A 236 2.45 10.95 15.10
N ALA A 237 3.69 11.17 15.55
CA ALA A 237 4.12 12.43 16.13
C ALA A 237 4.16 13.58 15.11
N SER A 238 4.43 13.33 13.83
CA SER A 238 4.53 14.39 12.81
C SER A 238 3.27 15.25 12.73
N VAL A 239 3.40 16.59 12.62
CA VAL A 239 2.28 17.52 12.38
C VAL A 239 1.61 17.26 11.04
N LEU A 240 2.38 16.83 10.05
CA LEU A 240 1.94 16.46 8.70
C LEU A 240 2.86 15.41 8.10
N VAL A 241 2.43 14.82 6.98
CA VAL A 241 3.21 13.85 6.21
C VAL A 241 3.20 14.24 4.73
N PHE A 242 4.26 13.86 4.01
CA PHE A 242 4.39 14.13 2.58
C PHE A 242 4.32 12.84 1.78
N ASN A 243 3.31 12.76 0.92
CA ASN A 243 3.10 11.68 -0.02
C ASN A 243 3.59 12.07 -1.42
N THR A 244 4.24 11.13 -2.08
CA THR A 244 4.59 11.19 -3.51
C THR A 244 4.25 9.81 -4.08
N PRO A 245 4.00 9.71 -5.40
CA PRO A 245 4.08 8.42 -6.06
C PRO A 245 5.38 7.68 -5.69
N ALA A 246 5.33 6.35 -5.69
CA ALA A 246 6.50 5.52 -5.43
C ALA A 246 7.16 5.12 -6.76
N TRP A 247 7.86 3.98 -6.79
CA TRP A 247 8.53 3.50 -8.00
C TRP A 247 7.54 3.37 -9.15
N ALA A 248 7.92 3.83 -10.35
CA ALA A 248 7.04 3.82 -11.52
C ALA A 248 5.66 4.48 -11.30
N LEU A 249 5.62 5.55 -10.49
CA LEU A 249 4.43 6.34 -10.19
C LEU A 249 3.30 5.57 -9.46
N CYS A 250 3.62 4.43 -8.85
CA CYS A 250 2.65 3.62 -8.11
C CYS A 250 2.17 4.29 -6.81
N HIS A 251 1.03 3.83 -6.27
CA HIS A 251 0.64 4.15 -4.91
C HIS A 251 1.60 3.49 -3.92
N GLY A 252 2.35 4.30 -3.18
CA GLY A 252 3.22 3.79 -2.12
C GLY A 252 2.43 3.30 -0.91
N TRP A 253 2.95 2.29 -0.20
CA TRP A 253 2.39 1.81 1.08
C TRP A 253 2.16 2.93 2.10
N LYS A 254 3.02 3.96 2.07
CA LYS A 254 2.92 5.14 2.92
C LYS A 254 1.57 5.84 2.81
N LEU A 255 0.98 5.93 1.62
CA LEU A 255 -0.33 6.57 1.44
C LEU A 255 -1.39 5.83 2.26
N GLY A 256 -1.44 4.50 2.17
CA GLY A 256 -2.34 3.68 2.99
C GLY A 256 -2.08 3.83 4.49
N GLU A 257 -0.82 3.91 4.91
CA GLU A 257 -0.44 4.14 6.31
C GLU A 257 -0.89 5.51 6.83
N TYR A 258 -0.71 6.55 6.02
CA TYR A 258 -1.07 7.92 6.38
C TYR A 258 -2.57 8.10 6.51
N LEU A 259 -3.34 7.48 5.60
CA LEU A 259 -4.80 7.42 5.67
C LEU A 259 -5.24 6.66 6.93
N ALA A 260 -4.64 5.50 7.22
CA ALA A 260 -4.95 4.72 8.42
C ALA A 260 -4.68 5.48 9.72
N LEU A 261 -3.57 6.22 9.77
CA LEU A 261 -3.17 7.03 10.91
C LEU A 261 -3.90 8.39 10.99
N GLY A 262 -4.76 8.73 10.02
CA GLY A 262 -5.48 10.00 10.00
C GLY A 262 -4.55 11.20 10.05
N LYS A 263 -3.47 11.21 9.25
CA LYS A 263 -2.53 12.33 9.20
C LYS A 263 -3.03 13.43 8.25
N ALA A 264 -2.60 14.67 8.48
CA ALA A 264 -2.68 15.70 7.45
C ALA A 264 -1.64 15.39 6.37
N ILE A 265 -2.11 15.06 5.17
CA ILE A 265 -1.26 14.60 4.06
C ILE A 265 -1.10 15.75 3.06
N ILE A 266 0.13 16.17 2.81
CA ILE A 266 0.49 16.92 1.60
C ILE A 266 0.89 15.89 0.54
N SER A 267 0.42 16.03 -0.70
CA SER A 267 0.74 15.10 -1.77
C SER A 267 0.99 15.80 -3.10
N THR A 268 1.87 15.25 -3.92
CA THR A 268 1.82 15.52 -5.36
C THR A 268 0.63 14.79 -6.01
N PRO A 269 0.22 15.12 -7.25
CA PRO A 269 -0.94 14.52 -7.90
C PRO A 269 -0.87 12.99 -7.96
N ILE A 270 -2.02 12.36 -7.77
CA ILE A 270 -2.19 10.90 -7.79
C ILE A 270 -2.80 10.53 -9.14
N ILE A 271 -2.11 9.69 -9.91
CA ILE A 271 -2.50 9.36 -11.30
C ILE A 271 -3.25 8.03 -11.44
N ASN A 272 -3.06 7.11 -10.48
CA ASN A 272 -3.75 5.82 -10.49
C ASN A 272 -5.11 5.97 -9.81
N GLU A 273 -6.10 5.24 -10.30
CA GLU A 273 -7.44 5.25 -9.75
C GLU A 273 -7.46 4.67 -8.34
N LEU A 274 -8.23 5.32 -7.48
CA LEU A 274 -8.65 4.83 -6.18
C LEU A 274 -10.13 4.42 -6.25
N PRO A 275 -10.64 3.63 -5.29
CA PRO A 275 -12.07 3.31 -5.21
C PRO A 275 -12.98 4.56 -5.22
N GLU A 276 -12.47 5.67 -4.69
CA GLU A 276 -13.05 7.00 -4.77
C GLU A 276 -11.90 8.03 -4.85
N PRO A 277 -12.02 9.12 -5.62
CA PRO A 277 -10.96 10.12 -5.67
C PRO A 277 -10.67 10.78 -4.30
N LEU A 278 -9.39 10.99 -3.97
CA LEU A 278 -8.99 11.88 -2.89
C LEU A 278 -9.14 13.33 -3.35
N VAL A 279 -9.77 14.18 -2.53
CA VAL A 279 -10.14 15.55 -2.90
C VAL A 279 -9.26 16.54 -2.14
N HIS A 280 -8.62 17.47 -2.88
CA HIS A 280 -7.82 18.57 -2.33
C HIS A 280 -8.65 19.38 -1.31
N GLY A 281 -8.05 19.72 -0.17
CA GLY A 281 -8.67 20.51 0.89
C GLY A 281 -9.68 19.75 1.75
N LYS A 282 -10.05 18.52 1.34
CA LYS A 282 -10.96 17.64 2.10
C LYS A 282 -10.21 16.46 2.71
N HIS A 283 -9.69 15.55 1.88
CA HIS A 283 -8.99 14.34 2.35
C HIS A 283 -7.47 14.54 2.42
N ILE A 284 -6.94 15.44 1.59
CA ILE A 284 -5.52 15.61 1.30
C ILE A 284 -5.26 17.05 0.82
N HIS A 285 -4.04 17.56 0.94
CA HIS A 285 -3.63 18.83 0.33
C HIS A 285 -2.67 18.55 -0.84
N ILE A 286 -3.14 18.79 -2.06
CA ILE A 286 -2.39 18.52 -3.30
C ILE A 286 -1.53 19.73 -3.70
N VAL A 287 -0.25 19.50 -3.99
CA VAL A 287 0.74 20.50 -4.45
C VAL A 287 1.41 20.06 -5.75
N SER A 288 2.00 20.97 -6.53
CA SER A 288 2.73 20.60 -7.75
C SER A 288 4.05 19.84 -7.48
N GLY A 289 4.61 20.00 -6.27
CA GLY A 289 5.90 19.46 -5.88
C GLY A 289 7.07 20.44 -6.01
N ASN A 290 6.81 21.68 -6.44
CA ASN A 290 7.78 22.78 -6.36
C ASN A 290 7.96 23.23 -4.89
N GLU A 291 9.05 23.95 -4.59
CA GLU A 291 9.38 24.33 -3.20
C GLU A 291 8.41 25.35 -2.60
N ASP A 292 7.87 26.27 -3.40
CA ASP A 292 6.99 27.34 -2.93
C ASP A 292 5.61 26.79 -2.55
N ASP A 293 4.99 26.00 -3.44
CA ASP A 293 3.72 25.31 -3.16
C ASP A 293 3.82 24.40 -1.93
N ILE A 294 4.96 23.70 -1.77
CA ILE A 294 5.21 22.85 -0.60
C ILE A 294 5.31 23.71 0.66
N ARG A 295 6.00 24.87 0.60
CA ARG A 295 6.14 25.79 1.73
C ARG A 295 4.78 26.33 2.16
N ASP A 296 4.00 26.84 1.22
CA ASP A 296 2.67 27.40 1.48
C ASP A 296 1.76 26.34 2.13
N ALA A 297 1.80 25.10 1.64
CA ALA A 297 1.06 23.99 2.22
C ALA A 297 1.48 23.66 3.66
N ILE A 298 2.78 23.66 3.94
CA ILE A 298 3.31 23.40 5.28
C ILE A 298 2.89 24.53 6.23
N GLU A 299 3.07 25.79 5.83
CA GLU A 299 2.73 26.96 6.64
C GLU A 299 1.22 27.04 6.92
N LEU A 300 0.38 26.75 5.93
CA LEU A 300 -1.07 26.66 6.11
C LEU A 300 -1.46 25.59 7.14
N ILE A 301 -0.92 24.36 7.02
CA ILE A 301 -1.26 23.26 7.93
C ILE A 301 -0.77 23.50 9.36
N ILE A 302 0.34 24.23 9.54
CA ILE A 302 0.85 24.59 10.86
C ILE A 302 0.00 25.69 11.51
N SER A 303 -0.33 26.74 10.74
CA SER A 303 -1.02 27.93 11.24
C SER A 303 -2.53 27.71 11.42
N ASP A 304 -3.15 26.94 10.54
CA ASP A 304 -4.57 26.61 10.58
C ASP A 304 -4.81 25.22 11.15
N THR A 305 -5.03 25.19 12.47
CA THR A 305 -5.31 23.94 13.21
C THR A 305 -6.65 23.32 12.82
N GLU A 306 -7.66 24.11 12.46
CA GLU A 306 -8.98 23.59 12.06
C GLU A 306 -8.89 22.89 10.72
N TYR A 307 -8.21 23.50 9.75
CA TYR A 307 -7.92 22.91 8.46
C TYR A 307 -7.12 21.61 8.60
N ARG A 308 -6.04 21.61 9.40
CA ARG A 308 -5.25 20.39 9.68
C ARG A 308 -6.13 19.28 10.27
N GLN A 309 -6.92 19.58 11.30
CA GLN A 309 -7.79 18.58 11.95
C GLN A 309 -8.88 18.07 11.01
N SER A 310 -9.37 18.92 10.11
CA SER A 310 -10.29 18.51 9.04
C SER A 310 -9.64 17.47 8.12
N LEU A 311 -8.42 17.73 7.63
CA LEU A 311 -7.67 16.77 6.82
C LEU A 311 -7.42 15.46 7.56
N GLU A 312 -6.97 15.53 8.82
CA GLU A 312 -6.69 14.34 9.67
C GLU A 312 -7.91 13.43 9.82
N ARG A 313 -9.07 14.01 10.17
CA ARG A 313 -10.33 13.27 10.30
C ARG A 313 -10.77 12.67 8.97
N ASN A 314 -10.83 13.48 7.93
CA ASN A 314 -11.32 13.07 6.62
C ASN A 314 -10.42 12.01 5.96
N ALA A 315 -9.10 12.07 6.18
CA ALA A 315 -8.17 11.04 5.75
C ALA A 315 -8.45 9.69 6.43
N HIS A 316 -8.76 9.70 7.73
CA HIS A 316 -9.12 8.49 8.46
C HIS A 316 -10.50 7.95 8.07
N ASP A 317 -11.48 8.82 7.88
CA ASP A 317 -12.82 8.43 7.42
C ASP A 317 -12.75 7.79 6.03
N TYR A 318 -11.93 8.36 5.14
CA TYR A 318 -11.63 7.76 3.84
C TYR A 318 -11.00 6.36 4.00
N TYR A 319 -10.06 6.20 4.93
CA TYR A 319 -9.48 4.89 5.24
C TYR A 319 -10.53 3.86 5.65
N LEU A 320 -11.40 4.23 6.60
CA LEU A 320 -12.44 3.34 7.12
C LEU A 320 -13.46 2.95 6.04
N LYS A 321 -13.72 3.85 5.08
CA LYS A 321 -14.69 3.64 4.01
C LYS A 321 -14.16 2.85 2.83
N TYR A 322 -12.90 3.08 2.42
CA TYR A 322 -12.38 2.57 1.14
C TYR A 322 -11.09 1.77 1.23
N VAL A 323 -10.29 1.94 2.28
CA VAL A 323 -8.89 1.45 2.29
C VAL A 323 -8.68 0.27 3.22
N SER A 324 -9.38 0.22 4.36
CA SER A 324 -9.14 -0.77 5.42
C SER A 324 -9.19 -2.22 4.91
N PRO A 325 -8.54 -3.18 5.61
CA PRO A 325 -8.45 -4.57 5.14
C PRO A 325 -9.79 -5.16 4.70
N SER A 326 -10.83 -4.96 5.50
CA SER A 326 -12.16 -5.47 5.22
C SER A 326 -12.82 -4.77 4.03
N GLN A 327 -12.57 -3.48 3.82
CA GLN A 327 -13.12 -2.74 2.69
C GLN A 327 -12.48 -3.16 1.36
N SER A 328 -11.17 -3.43 1.32
CA SER A 328 -10.55 -3.99 0.13
C SER A 328 -11.26 -5.27 -0.34
N ILE A 329 -11.70 -6.11 0.60
CA ILE A 329 -12.46 -7.32 0.28
C ILE A 329 -13.90 -6.99 -0.12
N ARG A 330 -14.58 -6.07 0.58
CA ARG A 330 -15.98 -5.70 0.27
C ARG A 330 -16.13 -5.10 -1.13
N ILE A 331 -15.17 -4.29 -1.58
CA ILE A 331 -15.14 -3.73 -2.95
C ILE A 331 -15.15 -4.86 -3.99
N LEU A 332 -14.35 -5.90 -3.79
CA LEU A 332 -14.30 -7.05 -4.70
C LEU A 332 -15.63 -7.82 -4.72
N LEU A 333 -16.27 -7.98 -3.57
CA LEU A 333 -17.58 -8.64 -3.48
C LEU A 333 -18.67 -7.83 -4.18
N GLN A 334 -18.65 -6.51 -4.06
CA GLN A 334 -19.57 -5.61 -4.75
C GLN A 334 -19.39 -5.69 -6.27
N LYS A 335 -18.13 -5.70 -6.75
CA LYS A 335 -17.83 -5.90 -8.17
C LYS A 335 -18.40 -7.22 -8.70
N CYS A 336 -18.18 -8.31 -7.96
CA CYS A 336 -18.69 -9.63 -8.32
C CYS A 336 -20.24 -9.65 -8.42
N GLN A 337 -20.93 -9.04 -7.45
CA GLN A 337 -22.39 -8.95 -7.45
C GLN A 337 -22.93 -8.12 -8.62
N ALA A 338 -22.27 -7.00 -8.95
CA ALA A 338 -22.66 -6.17 -10.09
C ALA A 338 -22.57 -6.93 -11.42
N GLU A 339 -21.52 -7.73 -11.61
CA GLU A 339 -21.35 -8.54 -12.83
C GLU A 339 -22.36 -9.70 -12.92
N VAL A 340 -22.70 -10.33 -11.78
CA VAL A 340 -23.75 -11.35 -11.73
C VAL A 340 -25.11 -10.75 -12.09
N LEU A 341 -25.44 -9.55 -11.58
CA LEU A 341 -26.70 -8.86 -11.90
C LEU A 341 -26.77 -8.40 -13.37
N GLN A 342 -25.62 -8.12 -13.99
CA GLN A 342 -25.53 -7.76 -15.41
C GLN A 342 -25.55 -8.97 -16.37
N GLY A 343 -25.70 -10.20 -15.85
CA GLY A 343 -25.80 -11.42 -16.68
C GLY A 343 -24.50 -11.85 -17.34
N VAL A 344 -23.35 -11.49 -16.75
CA VAL A 344 -22.01 -11.79 -17.29
C VAL A 344 -21.51 -13.20 -16.91
N TYR A 345 -22.32 -14.01 -16.20
CA TYR A 345 -21.99 -15.37 -15.77
C TYR A 345 -23.04 -16.41 -16.16
#